data_AF-A0A817QW08-F1
#
_entry.id   AF-A0A817QW08-F1
#
_cell.length_a   1.000
_cell.length_b   1.000
_cell.length_c   1.000
_cell.angle_alpha   90.00
_cell.angle_beta   90.00
_cell.angle_gamma   90.00
#
_symmetry.space_group_name_H-M   'P 1'
#
loop_
_entity.id
_entity.type
_entity.pdbx_description
1 polymer ?
#
loop_
_entity_poly.entity_id
_entity_poly.type
_entity_poly.pdbx_seq_one_letter_code
_entity_poly.pdbx_strand_id
1 'polypeptide(L)'
;MMNQYLELHAKRRESQSKVLVKLIDRGDEIIVHTSELLQIDNKFSTIPAFVQPFRLHYCDESQNSANVTRQLKKLLFNQSVYITRQGSMINGSYPVEVILSNQQSLNKMILQQ
;
A
#
# COMPACT_ATOMS: atom_id res chain seq x y z
N MET A 1 16.34 -23.55 -32.34
CA MET A 1 15.62 -23.83 -31.08
C MET A 1 16.47 -23.70 -29.80
N MET A 2 17.81 -23.77 -29.84
CA MET A 2 18.67 -23.69 -28.63
C MET A 2 18.65 -22.32 -27.91
N ASN A 3 18.50 -21.20 -28.63
CA ASN A 3 18.58 -19.85 -28.03
C ASN A 3 17.37 -19.49 -27.14
N GLN A 4 16.16 -19.93 -27.48
CA GLN A 4 14.97 -19.66 -26.66
C GLN A 4 15.03 -20.34 -25.29
N TYR A 5 15.67 -21.51 -25.19
CA TYR A 5 15.81 -22.23 -23.93
C TYR A 5 16.77 -21.51 -22.96
N LEU A 6 17.89 -21.00 -23.46
CA LEU A 6 18.85 -20.22 -22.67
C LEU A 6 18.24 -18.91 -22.18
N GLU A 7 17.49 -18.20 -23.03
CA GLU A 7 16.77 -16.98 -22.65
C GLU A 7 15.68 -17.23 -21.60
N LEU A 8 14.92 -18.33 -21.73
CA LEU A 8 13.90 -18.73 -20.75
C LEU A 8 14.51 -19.06 -19.38
N HIS A 9 15.66 -19.75 -19.37
CA HIS A 9 16.37 -20.06 -18.12
C HIS A 9 16.99 -18.82 -17.49
N ALA A 10 17.57 -17.92 -18.28
CA ALA A 10 18.08 -16.64 -17.78
C ALA A 10 16.96 -15.79 -17.16
N LYS A 11 15.82 -15.65 -17.84
CA LYS A 11 14.64 -14.94 -17.34
C LYS A 11 14.06 -15.58 -16.07
N ARG A 12 14.02 -16.91 -15.99
CA ARG A 12 13.57 -17.62 -14.76
C ARG A 12 14.51 -17.38 -13.58
N ARG A 13 15.83 -17.42 -13.78
CA ARG A 13 16.80 -17.14 -12.71
C ARG A 13 16.72 -15.68 -12.24
N GLU A 14 16.57 -14.75 -13.16
CA GLU A 14 16.39 -13.33 -12.83
C GLU A 14 15.08 -13.07 -12.07
N SER A 15 14.02 -13.80 -12.39
CA SER A 15 12.76 -13.74 -11.64
C SER A 15 12.86 -14.35 -10.24
N GLN A 16 13.71 -15.37 -10.05
CA GLN A 16 13.92 -16.01 -8.74
C GLN A 16 14.78 -15.16 -7.79
N SER A 17 15.59 -14.26 -8.34
CA SER A 17 16.46 -13.40 -7.55
C SER A 17 15.84 -12.05 -7.21
N LYS A 18 14.64 -11.76 -7.72
CA LYS A 18 13.87 -10.56 -7.39
C LYS A 18 12.71 -10.91 -6.48
N VAL A 19 12.48 -10.09 -5.47
CA VAL A 19 11.39 -10.26 -4.49
C VAL A 19 10.62 -8.95 -4.34
N LEU A 20 9.32 -9.07 -4.07
CA LEU A 20 8.46 -7.94 -3.72
C LEU A 20 8.64 -7.65 -2.23
N VAL A 21 9.03 -6.42 -1.90
CA VAL A 21 9.26 -5.97 -0.53
C VAL A 21 8.32 -4.84 -0.20
N LYS A 22 7.64 -4.94 0.95
CA LYS A 22 6.83 -3.88 1.52
C LYS A 22 7.67 -3.03 2.47
N LEU A 23 7.77 -1.73 2.20
CA LEU A 23 8.46 -0.77 3.05
C LEU A 23 7.55 -0.40 4.22
N ILE A 24 7.70 -1.08 5.35
CA ILE A 24 6.75 -0.99 6.48
C ILE A 24 6.56 0.44 7.05
N ASP A 25 7.56 1.30 6.90
CA ASP A 25 7.51 2.68 7.40
C ASP A 25 7.08 3.71 6.35
N ARG A 26 6.85 3.28 5.11
CA ARG A 26 6.40 4.14 3.99
C ARG A 26 5.10 3.68 3.38
N GLY A 27 4.77 2.38 3.50
CA GLY A 27 3.58 1.75 2.93
C GLY A 27 3.74 1.29 1.49
N ASP A 28 4.79 1.71 0.78
CA ASP A 28 5.05 1.34 -0.62
C ASP A 28 5.53 -0.11 -0.77
N GLU A 29 5.37 -0.65 -1.98
CA GLU A 29 5.90 -1.93 -2.40
C GLU A 29 6.88 -1.74 -3.54
N ILE A 30 8.06 -2.37 -3.44
CA ILE A 30 9.12 -2.28 -4.44
C ILE A 30 9.62 -3.68 -4.79
N ILE A 31 10.05 -3.85 -6.04
CA ILE A 31 10.73 -5.07 -6.48
C ILE A 31 12.23 -4.82 -6.38
N VAL A 32 12.93 -5.65 -5.62
CA VAL A 32 14.37 -5.54 -5.39
C VAL A 32 15.05 -6.87 -5.59
N HIS A 33 16.35 -6.84 -5.88
CA HIS A 33 17.15 -8.05 -5.97
C HIS A 33 17.48 -8.55 -4.54
N THR A 34 17.49 -9.86 -4.31
CA THR A 34 17.75 -10.44 -2.98
C THR A 34 19.14 -10.10 -2.45
N SER A 35 20.10 -9.79 -3.33
CA SER A 35 21.43 -9.32 -2.94
C SER A 35 21.45 -7.90 -2.35
N GLU A 36 20.40 -7.12 -2.53
CA GLU A 36 20.25 -5.78 -1.93
C GLU A 36 19.65 -5.86 -0.51
N LEU A 37 19.21 -7.04 -0.09
CA LEU A 37 18.59 -7.25 1.22
C LEU A 37 19.64 -7.56 2.28
N LEU A 38 19.49 -6.93 3.43
CA LEU A 38 20.29 -7.17 4.62
C LEU A 38 19.38 -7.67 5.74
N GLN A 39 19.93 -8.51 6.62
CA GLN A 39 19.24 -8.91 7.83
C GLN A 39 19.07 -7.71 8.76
N ILE A 40 17.85 -7.53 9.27
CA ILE A 40 17.57 -6.49 10.26
C ILE A 40 18.20 -6.87 11.61
N ASP A 41 18.86 -5.91 12.26
CA ASP A 41 19.34 -6.06 13.63
C ASP A 41 18.13 -6.17 14.59
N ASN A 42 18.20 -7.09 15.55
CA ASN A 42 17.11 -7.37 16.49
C ASN A 42 16.66 -6.13 17.29
N LYS A 43 17.54 -5.15 17.50
CA LYS A 43 17.15 -3.90 18.17
C LYS A 43 16.14 -3.07 17.39
N PHE A 44 16.07 -3.25 16.07
CA PHE A 44 15.12 -2.55 15.21
C PHE A 44 13.84 -3.35 14.96
N SER A 45 13.85 -4.68 15.16
CA SER A 45 12.67 -5.52 14.94
C SER A 45 11.57 -5.33 15.98
N THR A 46 11.90 -4.72 17.13
CA THR A 46 10.93 -4.38 18.18
C THR A 46 10.28 -3.02 17.97
N ILE A 47 10.75 -2.21 17.01
CA ILE A 47 10.17 -0.90 16.72
C ILE A 47 8.90 -1.13 15.88
N PRO A 48 7.72 -0.67 16.32
CA PRO A 48 6.50 -0.78 15.53
C PRO A 48 6.63 -0.02 14.20
N ALA A 49 6.02 -0.54 13.16
CA ALA A 49 5.97 0.12 11.86
C ALA A 49 5.33 1.52 11.98
N PHE A 50 5.92 2.51 11.31
CA PHE A 50 5.39 3.89 11.35
C PHE A 50 4.15 4.09 10.49
N VAL A 51 3.90 3.21 9.52
CA VAL A 51 2.71 3.27 8.66
C VAL A 51 1.73 2.18 9.03
N GLN A 52 0.46 2.57 9.14
CA GLN A 52 -0.63 1.69 9.50
C GLN A 52 -1.64 1.62 8.35
N PRO A 53 -1.94 0.42 7.81
CA PRO A 53 -2.94 0.29 6.76
C PRO A 53 -4.34 0.60 7.30
N PHE A 54 -5.11 1.34 6.53
CA PHE A 54 -6.52 1.63 6.80
C PHE A 54 -7.37 1.38 5.58
N ARG A 55 -8.68 1.22 5.81
CA ARG A 55 -9.71 1.16 4.76
C ARG A 55 -10.72 2.25 5.01
N LEU A 56 -11.18 2.89 3.93
CA LEU A 56 -12.22 3.89 4.05
C LEU A 56 -13.53 3.21 4.45
N HIS A 57 -14.11 3.69 5.54
CA HIS A 57 -15.43 3.25 5.98
C HIS A 57 -16.47 3.54 4.90
N TYR A 58 -17.36 2.58 4.66
CA TYR A 58 -18.39 2.61 3.61
C TYR A 58 -17.91 2.64 2.15
N CYS A 59 -16.61 2.46 1.87
CA CYS A 59 -16.12 2.28 0.50
C CYS A 59 -16.07 0.79 0.16
N ASP A 60 -17.00 0.31 -0.67
CA ASP A 60 -16.99 -1.07 -1.13
C ASP A 60 -15.96 -1.26 -2.27
N GLU A 61 -15.22 -2.38 -2.23
CA GLU A 61 -14.16 -2.72 -3.20
C GLU A 61 -14.75 -3.04 -4.59
N SER A 62 -16.07 -3.21 -4.68
CA SER A 62 -16.84 -3.46 -5.92
C SER A 62 -16.94 -2.23 -6.84
N GLN A 63 -16.68 -1.03 -6.31
CA GLN A 63 -16.66 0.23 -7.07
C GLN A 63 -15.42 0.30 -7.98
N ASN A 64 -15.50 1.05 -9.09
CA ASN A 64 -14.41 1.17 -10.08
C ASN A 64 -13.14 1.76 -9.45
N SER A 65 -12.28 0.88 -8.92
CA SER A 65 -11.21 1.17 -7.97
C SER A 65 -10.15 2.12 -8.53
N ALA A 66 -9.93 2.12 -9.84
CA ALA A 66 -8.94 2.98 -10.49
C ALA A 66 -9.31 4.47 -10.40
N ASN A 67 -10.59 4.82 -10.61
CA ASN A 67 -11.06 6.20 -10.53
C ASN A 67 -11.02 6.73 -9.10
N VAL A 68 -11.49 5.92 -8.14
CA VAL A 68 -11.45 6.23 -6.72
C VAL A 68 -10.01 6.43 -6.25
N THR A 69 -9.10 5.52 -6.61
CA THR A 69 -7.67 5.62 -6.25
C THR A 69 -7.04 6.90 -6.79
N ARG A 70 -7.33 7.28 -8.04
CA ARG A 70 -6.81 8.52 -8.63
C ARG A 70 -7.33 9.76 -7.90
N GLN A 71 -8.60 9.79 -7.55
CA GLN A 71 -9.19 10.89 -6.78
C GLN A 71 -8.59 10.99 -5.38
N LEU A 72 -8.44 9.85 -4.68
CA LEU A 72 -7.77 9.79 -3.38
C LEU A 72 -6.37 10.39 -3.43
N LYS A 73 -5.57 9.97 -4.41
CA LYS A 73 -4.22 10.53 -4.60
C LYS A 73 -4.28 12.05 -4.74
N LYS A 74 -5.18 12.58 -5.58
CA LYS A 74 -5.32 14.03 -5.76
C LYS A 74 -5.78 14.75 -4.48
N LEU A 75 -6.73 14.17 -3.75
CA LEU A 75 -7.33 14.75 -2.54
C LEU A 75 -6.47 14.58 -1.28
N LEU A 76 -5.44 13.74 -1.28
CA LEU A 76 -4.57 13.49 -0.12
C LEU A 76 -3.12 13.93 -0.35
N PHE A 77 -2.75 14.27 -1.58
CA PHE A 77 -1.37 14.62 -1.90
C PHE A 77 -0.89 15.82 -1.08
N ASN A 78 0.24 15.64 -0.39
CA ASN A 78 0.93 16.67 0.40
C ASN A 78 0.05 17.45 1.39
N GLN A 79 -0.95 16.81 1.98
CA GLN A 79 -1.77 17.44 3.02
C GLN A 79 -1.90 16.56 4.26
N SER A 80 -2.06 17.22 5.39
CA SER A 80 -2.44 16.56 6.64
C SER A 80 -3.95 16.34 6.66
N VAL A 81 -4.37 15.21 7.20
CA VAL A 81 -5.78 14.83 7.36
C VAL A 81 -6.04 14.35 8.78
N TYR A 82 -7.28 14.46 9.23
CA TYR A 82 -7.72 13.85 10.47
C TYR A 82 -8.35 12.50 10.16
N ILE A 83 -7.97 11.48 10.92
CA ILE A 83 -8.44 10.11 10.72
C ILE A 83 -9.16 9.67 11.99
N THR A 84 -10.42 9.28 11.85
CA THR A 84 -11.22 8.75 12.95
C THR A 84 -11.52 7.28 12.70
N ARG A 85 -11.17 6.43 13.66
CA ARG A 85 -11.47 4.99 13.61
C ARG A 85 -12.96 4.76 13.87
N GLN A 86 -13.61 4.00 12.99
CA GLN A 86 -15.05 3.77 13.01
C GLN A 86 -15.44 2.39 13.59
N GLY A 87 -14.47 1.51 13.85
CA GLY A 87 -14.76 0.16 14.34
C GLY A 87 -13.51 -0.69 14.58
N SER A 88 -13.72 -1.99 14.81
CA SER A 88 -12.64 -2.97 14.98
C SER A 88 -11.88 -3.25 13.69
N MET A 89 -10.66 -3.80 13.83
CA MET A 89 -9.84 -4.18 12.68
C MET A 89 -10.51 -5.32 11.90
N ILE A 90 -10.57 -5.18 10.57
CA ILE A 90 -11.11 -6.18 9.64
C ILE A 90 -10.00 -6.48 8.63
N ASN A 91 -9.62 -7.75 8.48
CA ASN A 91 -8.59 -8.21 7.54
C ASN A 91 -7.27 -7.42 7.63
N GLY A 92 -6.79 -7.15 8.85
CA GLY A 92 -5.53 -6.45 9.08
C GLY A 92 -5.56 -4.93 8.85
N SER A 93 -6.74 -4.33 8.74
CA SER A 93 -6.90 -2.88 8.51
C SER A 93 -8.06 -2.30 9.30
N TYR A 94 -7.96 -1.02 9.68
CA TYR A 94 -9.01 -0.34 10.42
C TYR A 94 -9.97 0.38 9.46
N PRO A 95 -11.30 0.27 9.67
CA PRO A 95 -12.25 1.14 9.00
C PRO A 95 -12.12 2.55 9.56
N VAL A 96 -11.91 3.53 8.68
CA VAL A 96 -11.68 4.92 9.07
C VAL A 96 -12.53 5.90 8.26
N GLU A 97 -12.87 7.01 8.90
CA GLU A 97 -13.32 8.23 8.24
C GLU A 97 -12.15 9.21 8.15
N VAL A 98 -11.96 9.80 6.96
CA VAL A 98 -10.92 10.79 6.70
C VAL A 98 -11.56 12.16 6.52
N ILE A 99 -11.14 13.10 7.35
CA ILE A 99 -11.56 14.51 7.28
C ILE A 99 -10.38 15.33 6.75
N LEU A 100 -10.64 16.06 5.66
CA LEU A 100 -9.65 16.94 5.03
C LEU A 100 -9.47 18.22 5.86
N SER A 101 -8.42 18.99 5.55
CA SER A 101 -8.12 20.26 6.23
C SER A 101 -9.25 21.29 6.12
N ASN A 102 -10.07 21.20 5.07
CA ASN A 102 -11.25 22.03 4.85
C ASN A 102 -12.52 21.51 5.57
N GLN A 103 -12.37 20.57 6.51
CA GLN A 103 -13.44 19.93 7.30
C GLN A 103 -14.44 19.09 6.49
N GLN A 104 -14.15 18.80 5.22
CA GLN A 104 -14.99 17.91 4.41
C GLN A 104 -14.61 16.44 4.64
N SER A 105 -15.63 15.57 4.66
CA SER A 105 -15.45 14.13 4.75
C SER A 105 -15.13 13.58 3.36
N LEU A 106 -13.92 13.06 3.21
CA LEU A 106 -13.45 12.46 1.96
C LEU A 106 -14.29 11.22 1.60
N ASN A 107 -14.70 10.44 2.59
CA ASN A 107 -15.57 9.27 2.38
C ASN A 107 -16.88 9.68 1.69
N LYS A 108 -17.50 10.80 2.11
CA LYS A 108 -18.73 11.31 1.47
C LYS A 108 -18.49 11.84 0.06
N MET A 109 -17.38 12.53 -0.17
CA MET A 109 -17.04 13.08 -1.49
C MET A 109 -16.84 11.99 -2.56
N ILE A 110 -16.35 10.83 -2.14
CA ILE A 110 -16.10 9.69 -3.03
C ILE A 110 -17.38 8.86 -3.26
N LEU A 111 -18.28 8.76 -2.26
CA LEU A 111 -19.49 7.94 -2.33
C LEU A 111 -20.71 8.63 -2.96
N GLN A 112 -20.72 9.96 -3.08
CA GLN A 112 -21.86 10.73 -3.64
C GLN A 112 -21.85 10.85 -5.19
N GLN A 113 -21.13 9.98 -5.89
CA GLN A 113 -21.03 9.97 -7.37
C GLN A 113 -21.67 8.69 -7.92
#